data_AF-A0A258UFM5-F1
#
_entry.id   AF-A0A258UFM5-F1
#
_cell.length_a   1.000
_cell.length_b   1.000
_cell.length_c   1.000
_cell.angle_alpha   90.00
_cell.angle_beta   90.00
_cell.angle_gamma   90.00
#
_symmetry.space_group_name_H-M   'P 1'
#
loop_
_entity.id
_entity.type
_entity.pdbx_description
1 polymer ?
#
loop_
_entity_poly.entity_id
_entity_poly.type
_entity_poly.pdbx_seq_one_letter_code
_entity_poly.pdbx_strand_id
1 'polypeptide(L)'
;MKTRLIVFGSLAALFFFILQIQGANLKTDATPLGIIDLEFADTGERLNAVLFGWSNADVKANIYIDFVFIPFYVLFFNTAALACSAAWTNSSMKHAGTSLSKAVYVVGVLDLIENKIMLDSLAGSFSDFTLMLTNWCAGAKFLLLLVVILYIVISIPFIFFYKNK
;
A
#
# COMPACT_ATOMS: atom_id res chain seq x y z
N MET A 1 -20.69 5.42 -7.80
CA MET A 1 -19.27 5.80 -7.60
C MET A 1 -19.04 6.65 -6.37
N LYS A 2 -19.75 7.79 -6.18
CA LYS A 2 -19.55 8.67 -5.01
C LYS A 2 -19.65 7.97 -3.65
N THR A 3 -20.70 7.17 -3.42
CA THR A 3 -20.86 6.42 -2.17
C THR A 3 -19.71 5.44 -1.92
N ARG A 4 -19.25 4.72 -2.96
CA ARG A 4 -18.12 3.80 -2.86
C ARG A 4 -16.82 4.52 -2.50
N LEU A 5 -16.56 5.67 -3.12
CA LEU A 5 -15.40 6.52 -2.81
C LEU A 5 -15.41 6.96 -1.34
N ILE A 6 -16.55 7.45 -0.85
CA ILE A 6 -16.67 7.90 0.54
C ILE A 6 -16.48 6.72 1.50
N VAL A 7 -17.15 5.59 1.26
CA VAL A 7 -17.07 4.43 2.15
C VAL A 7 -15.66 3.84 2.17
N PHE A 8 -15.09 3.50 1.02
CA PHE A 8 -13.75 2.89 0.99
C PHE A 8 -12.66 3.89 1.36
N GLY A 9 -12.80 5.16 0.99
CA GLY A 9 -11.88 6.21 1.41
C GLY A 9 -11.90 6.43 2.92
N SER A 10 -13.07 6.42 3.55
CA SER A 10 -13.19 6.57 5.01
C SER A 10 -12.63 5.35 5.75
N LEU A 11 -12.90 4.14 5.26
CA LEU A 11 -12.36 2.91 5.84
C LEU A 11 -10.83 2.82 5.65
N ALA A 12 -10.33 3.13 4.46
CA ALA A 12 -8.89 3.19 4.20
C ALA A 12 -8.22 4.23 5.11
N ALA A 13 -8.78 5.44 5.24
CA ALA A 13 -8.25 6.45 6.15
C ALA A 13 -8.25 5.98 7.61
N LEU A 14 -9.36 5.38 8.09
CA LEU A 14 -9.46 4.83 9.44
C LEU A 14 -8.36 3.81 9.72
N PHE A 15 -8.21 2.80 8.86
CA PHE A 15 -7.20 1.77 9.03
C PHE A 15 -5.78 2.29 8.88
N PHE A 16 -5.55 3.25 7.97
CA PHE A 16 -4.27 3.95 7.87
C PHE A 16 -3.91 4.66 9.20
N PHE A 17 -4.86 5.36 9.82
CA PHE A 17 -4.62 5.98 11.14
C PHE A 17 -4.36 4.94 12.23
N ILE A 18 -5.09 3.83 12.25
CA ILE A 18 -4.85 2.72 13.19
C ILE A 18 -3.42 2.16 12.99
N LEU A 19 -2.99 1.95 11.75
CA LEU A 19 -1.63 1.49 11.42
C LEU A 19 -0.55 2.49 11.85
N GLN A 20 -0.78 3.80 11.69
CA GLN A 20 0.18 4.82 12.14
C GLN A 20 0.33 4.84 13.66
N ILE A 21 -0.78 4.72 14.40
CA ILE A 21 -0.75 4.70 15.87
C ILE A 21 -0.08 3.41 16.37
N GLN A 22 -0.51 2.25 15.85
CA GLN A 22 0.02 0.97 16.31
C GLN A 22 1.48 0.76 15.86
N GLY A 23 1.82 1.17 14.65
CA GLY A 23 3.18 1.09 14.11
C GLY A 23 4.16 2.12 14.67
N ALA A 24 3.71 3.05 15.52
CA ALA A 24 4.61 4.03 16.16
C ALA A 24 5.69 3.35 17.02
N ASN A 25 5.35 2.22 17.66
CA ASN A 25 6.30 1.44 18.47
C ASN A 25 7.37 0.72 17.63
N LEU A 26 7.16 0.60 16.31
CA LEU A 26 8.13 0.01 15.39
C LEU A 26 9.13 1.05 14.89
N LYS A 27 8.94 2.34 15.19
CA LYS A 27 9.88 3.40 14.78
C LYS A 27 10.93 3.59 15.87
N THR A 28 12.17 3.25 15.56
CA THR A 28 13.33 3.45 16.44
C THR A 28 14.45 4.15 15.68
N ASP A 29 15.53 4.55 16.35
CA ASP A 29 16.71 5.13 15.69
C ASP A 29 17.31 4.20 14.62
N ALA A 30 17.20 2.87 14.82
CA ALA A 30 17.68 1.85 13.88
C ALA A 30 16.66 1.52 12.77
N THR A 31 15.38 1.84 12.99
CA THR A 31 14.25 1.51 12.08
C THR A 31 13.32 2.72 11.94
N PRO A 32 13.80 3.84 11.37
CA PRO A 32 13.05 5.09 11.35
C PRO A 32 11.80 5.04 10.48
N LEU A 33 11.72 4.09 9.54
CA LEU A 33 10.57 3.90 8.65
C LEU A 33 9.55 2.91 9.24
N GLY A 34 9.83 2.31 10.40
CA GLY A 34 8.94 1.37 11.06
C GLY A 34 8.80 0.08 10.25
N ILE A 35 7.56 -0.40 10.07
CA ILE A 35 7.30 -1.65 9.33
C ILE A 35 7.94 -1.68 7.94
N ILE A 36 8.11 -0.53 7.28
CA ILE A 36 8.76 -0.42 5.97
C ILE A 36 10.22 -0.90 6.02
N ASP A 37 10.94 -0.72 7.14
CA ASP A 37 12.29 -1.27 7.29
C ASP A 37 12.30 -2.81 7.22
N LEU A 38 11.21 -3.48 7.62
CA LEU A 38 11.03 -4.92 7.50
C LEU A 38 10.69 -5.35 6.07
N GLU A 39 9.83 -4.60 5.39
CA GLU A 39 9.45 -4.87 3.99
C GLU A 39 10.68 -4.88 3.06
N PHE A 40 11.69 -4.07 3.38
CA PHE A 40 12.95 -3.95 2.63
C PHE A 40 14.12 -4.73 3.25
N ALA A 41 13.90 -5.58 4.25
CA ALA A 41 14.93 -6.43 4.82
C ALA A 41 15.23 -7.64 3.92
N ASP A 42 16.14 -7.45 2.95
CA ASP A 42 16.46 -8.43 1.90
C ASP A 42 17.49 -9.50 2.29
N THR A 43 18.14 -9.36 3.45
CA THR A 43 19.09 -10.35 3.99
C THR A 43 18.70 -10.77 5.40
N GLY A 44 19.11 -11.97 5.81
CA GLY A 44 18.88 -12.46 7.18
C GLY A 44 19.53 -11.55 8.23
N GLU A 45 20.67 -10.94 7.93
CA GLU A 45 21.34 -9.96 8.78
C GLU A 45 20.49 -8.70 8.97
N ARG A 46 19.95 -8.13 7.89
CA ARG A 46 19.07 -6.97 7.95
C ARG A 46 17.75 -7.29 8.65
N LEU A 47 17.16 -8.45 8.36
CA LEU A 47 15.95 -8.94 9.04
C LEU A 47 16.16 -8.99 10.55
N ASN A 48 17.24 -9.63 11.01
CA ASN A 48 17.55 -9.73 12.43
C ASN A 48 17.82 -8.35 13.06
N ALA A 49 18.51 -7.46 12.36
CA ALA A 49 18.77 -6.09 12.85
C ALA A 49 17.48 -5.28 13.01
N VAL A 50 16.53 -5.41 12.07
CA VAL A 50 15.21 -4.77 12.14
C VAL A 50 14.38 -5.35 13.30
N LEU A 51 14.33 -6.67 13.42
CA LEU A 51 13.53 -7.34 14.44
C LEU A 51 14.11 -7.24 15.86
N PHE A 52 15.41 -6.99 16.02
CA PHE A 52 16.09 -6.96 17.32
C PHE A 52 15.43 -5.99 18.32
N GLY A 53 14.92 -4.86 17.85
CA GLY A 53 14.32 -3.82 18.68
C GLY A 53 12.81 -3.93 18.85
N TRP A 54 12.15 -4.92 18.27
CA TRP A 54 10.70 -4.96 18.16
C TRP A 54 10.08 -6.12 18.93
N SER A 55 8.89 -5.89 19.48
CA SER A 55 8.05 -6.95 20.02
C SER A 55 7.42 -7.75 18.89
N ASN A 56 7.61 -9.08 18.88
CA ASN A 56 6.94 -9.97 17.93
C ASN A 56 5.41 -9.81 17.91
N ALA A 57 4.80 -9.44 19.05
CA ALA A 57 3.36 -9.19 19.14
C ALA A 57 2.97 -7.93 18.37
N ASP A 58 3.78 -6.87 18.47
CA ASP A 58 3.52 -5.59 17.79
C ASP A 58 3.69 -5.72 16.28
N VAL A 59 4.72 -6.45 15.83
CA VAL A 59 4.92 -6.66 14.39
C VAL A 59 3.77 -7.48 13.79
N LYS A 60 3.37 -8.57 14.45
CA LYS A 60 2.22 -9.38 14.01
C LYS A 60 0.93 -8.57 14.00
N ALA A 61 0.67 -7.77 15.05
CA ALA A 61 -0.50 -6.93 15.11
C ALA A 61 -0.53 -5.92 13.95
N ASN A 62 0.61 -5.30 13.63
CA ASN A 62 0.72 -4.38 12.50
C ASN A 62 0.35 -5.08 11.18
N ILE A 63 0.97 -6.22 10.90
CA ILE A 63 0.73 -6.99 9.67
C ILE A 63 -0.73 -7.48 9.57
N TYR A 64 -1.33 -7.94 10.67
CA TYR A 64 -2.73 -8.36 10.68
C TYR A 64 -3.70 -7.20 10.42
N ILE A 65 -3.42 -6.01 10.97
CA ILE A 65 -4.20 -4.82 10.67
C ILE A 65 -4.02 -4.46 9.18
N ASP A 66 -2.82 -4.63 8.63
CA ASP A 66 -2.52 -4.32 7.24
C ASP A 66 -3.27 -5.25 6.27
N PHE A 67 -3.39 -6.55 6.58
CA PHE A 67 -4.27 -7.47 5.85
C PHE A 67 -5.73 -6.97 5.74
N VAL A 68 -6.23 -6.29 6.77
CA VAL A 68 -7.57 -5.69 6.78
C VAL A 68 -7.59 -4.37 6.01
N PHE A 69 -6.51 -3.58 6.04
CA PHE A 69 -6.36 -2.34 5.31
C PHE A 69 -6.34 -2.54 3.78
N ILE A 70 -5.64 -3.58 3.30
CA ILE A 70 -5.45 -3.88 1.87
C ILE A 70 -6.73 -3.77 1.03
N PRO A 71 -7.81 -4.52 1.31
CA PRO A 71 -9.02 -4.45 0.48
C PRO A 71 -9.62 -3.03 0.43
N PHE A 72 -9.53 -2.26 1.51
CA PHE A 72 -10.11 -0.92 1.55
C PHE A 72 -9.32 0.09 0.71
N TYR A 73 -7.99 0.12 0.84
CA TYR A 73 -7.19 1.06 0.02
C TYR A 73 -7.22 0.66 -1.46
N VAL A 74 -7.18 -0.64 -1.77
CA VAL A 74 -7.27 -1.14 -3.15
C VAL A 74 -8.57 -0.70 -3.81
N LEU A 75 -9.70 -0.89 -3.12
CA LEU A 75 -11.01 -0.46 -3.63
C LEU A 75 -11.15 1.07 -3.70
N PHE A 76 -10.55 1.79 -2.76
CA PHE A 76 -10.50 3.26 -2.79
C PHE A 76 -9.74 3.77 -4.02
N PHE A 77 -8.48 3.34 -4.22
CA PHE A 77 -7.68 3.81 -5.35
C PHE A 77 -8.22 3.32 -6.70
N ASN A 78 -8.78 2.11 -6.78
CA ASN A 78 -9.50 1.65 -7.96
C ASN A 78 -10.64 2.61 -8.33
N THR A 79 -11.52 2.89 -7.36
CA THR A 79 -12.69 3.75 -7.60
C THR A 79 -12.31 5.21 -7.86
N ALA A 80 -11.24 5.69 -7.24
CA ALA A 80 -10.70 7.04 -7.46
C ALA A 80 -10.10 7.19 -8.86
N ALA A 81 -9.28 6.23 -9.30
CA ALA A 81 -8.72 6.23 -10.65
C ALA A 81 -9.82 6.18 -11.74
N LEU A 82 -10.86 5.37 -11.55
CA LEU A 82 -12.02 5.33 -12.45
C LEU A 82 -12.81 6.64 -12.47
N ALA A 83 -13.01 7.27 -11.30
CA ALA A 83 -13.68 8.56 -11.21
C ALA A 83 -12.90 9.68 -11.90
N CYS A 84 -11.58 9.69 -11.73
CA CYS A 84 -10.69 10.61 -12.40
C CYS A 84 -10.69 10.40 -13.92
N SER A 85 -10.63 9.15 -14.38
CA SER A 85 -10.72 8.79 -15.81
C SER A 85 -11.95 9.37 -16.48
N ALA A 86 -13.12 9.28 -15.84
CA ALA A 86 -14.37 9.81 -16.39
C ALA A 86 -14.38 11.34 -16.57
N ALA A 87 -13.55 12.09 -15.84
CA ALA A 87 -13.48 13.55 -15.92
C ALA A 87 -12.61 14.06 -17.08
N TRP A 88 -11.70 13.22 -17.61
CA TRP A 88 -10.85 13.61 -18.73
C TRP A 88 -11.66 13.65 -20.03
N THR A 89 -11.33 14.57 -20.94
CA THR A 89 -11.81 14.52 -22.34
C THR A 89 -10.79 13.85 -23.25
N ASN A 90 -9.49 13.99 -22.94
CA ASN A 90 -8.37 13.36 -23.64
C ASN A 90 -8.45 11.82 -23.53
N SER A 91 -8.43 11.13 -24.67
CA SER A 91 -8.57 9.67 -24.74
C SER A 91 -7.44 8.93 -24.02
N SER A 92 -6.19 9.38 -24.17
CA SER A 92 -5.04 8.74 -23.51
C SER A 92 -5.16 8.79 -21.99
N MET A 93 -5.57 9.94 -21.43
CA MET A 93 -5.76 10.09 -19.99
C MET A 93 -6.94 9.27 -19.45
N LYS A 94 -8.01 9.09 -20.24
CA LYS A 94 -9.09 8.15 -19.90
C LYS A 94 -8.56 6.71 -19.83
N HIS A 95 -7.83 6.28 -20.86
CA HIS A 95 -7.27 4.93 -20.92
C HIS A 95 -6.27 4.68 -19.78
N ALA A 96 -5.40 5.66 -19.50
CA ALA A 96 -4.46 5.59 -18.39
C ALA A 96 -5.17 5.33 -17.05
N GLY A 97 -6.21 6.10 -16.71
CA GLY A 97 -6.95 5.89 -15.46
C GLY A 97 -7.69 4.56 -15.40
N THR A 98 -8.27 4.10 -16.51
CA THR A 98 -8.92 2.78 -16.58
C THR A 98 -7.91 1.66 -16.38
N SER A 99 -6.74 1.74 -17.00
CA SER A 99 -5.66 0.76 -16.83
C SER A 99 -5.09 0.80 -15.41
N LEU A 100 -4.81 1.98 -14.87
CA LEU A 100 -4.31 2.16 -13.51
C LEU A 100 -5.30 1.65 -12.47
N SER A 101 -6.60 1.83 -12.67
CA SER A 101 -7.62 1.27 -11.77
C SER A 101 -7.52 -0.25 -11.65
N LYS A 102 -7.14 -0.95 -12.72
CA LYS A 102 -6.92 -2.39 -12.72
C LYS A 102 -5.58 -2.75 -12.10
N ALA A 103 -4.54 -1.93 -12.36
CA ALA A 103 -3.21 -2.12 -11.80
C ALA A 103 -3.20 -2.06 -10.26
N VAL A 104 -4.11 -1.30 -9.63
CA VAL A 104 -4.26 -1.27 -8.16
C VAL A 104 -4.54 -2.67 -7.56
N TYR A 105 -5.20 -3.58 -8.28
CA TYR A 105 -5.35 -4.96 -7.78
C TYR A 105 -4.02 -5.71 -7.75
N VAL A 106 -3.11 -5.42 -8.68
CA VAL A 106 -1.75 -5.97 -8.65
C VAL A 106 -0.99 -5.45 -7.44
N VAL A 107 -1.13 -4.15 -7.11
CA VAL A 107 -0.57 -3.57 -5.86
C VAL A 107 -1.05 -4.37 -4.66
N GLY A 108 -2.37 -4.60 -4.53
CA GLY A 108 -2.92 -5.35 -3.41
C GLY A 108 -2.43 -6.81 -3.34
N VAL A 109 -2.26 -7.48 -4.48
CA VAL A 109 -1.72 -8.85 -4.51
C VAL A 109 -0.26 -8.88 -4.07
N LEU A 110 0.56 -7.94 -4.53
CA LEU A 110 1.95 -7.80 -4.09
C LEU A 110 2.02 -7.57 -2.58
N ASP A 111 1.14 -6.73 -2.05
CA ASP A 111 1.02 -6.42 -0.62
C ASP A 111 0.65 -7.66 0.21
N LEU A 112 -0.31 -8.46 -0.26
CA LEU A 112 -0.70 -9.71 0.40
C LEU A 112 0.44 -10.74 0.44
N ILE A 113 1.21 -10.86 -0.65
CA ILE A 113 2.36 -11.77 -0.73
C ILE A 113 3.44 -11.32 0.24
N GLU A 114 3.77 -10.04 0.21
CA GLU A 114 4.79 -9.40 1.03
C GLU A 114 4.48 -9.56 2.53
N ASN A 115 3.27 -9.19 2.97
CA ASN A 115 2.81 -9.41 4.35
C ASN A 115 2.82 -10.87 4.78
N LYS A 116 2.49 -11.80 3.88
CA LYS A 116 2.54 -13.23 4.18
C LYS A 116 3.98 -13.70 4.43
N ILE A 117 4.92 -13.27 3.60
CA ILE A 117 6.33 -13.66 3.74
C ILE A 117 6.94 -13.00 4.98
N MET A 118 6.57 -11.77 5.32
CA MET A 118 6.98 -11.15 6.59
C MET A 118 6.53 -12.00 7.79
N LEU A 119 5.27 -12.47 7.82
CA LEU A 119 4.80 -13.36 8.90
C LEU A 119 5.58 -14.69 8.95
N ASP A 120 5.92 -15.27 7.81
CA ASP A 120 6.73 -16.49 7.75
C ASP A 120 8.15 -16.25 8.28
N SER A 121 8.72 -15.10 7.93
CA SER A 121 10.05 -14.68 8.41
C SER A 121 10.06 -14.49 9.92
N LEU A 122 9.00 -13.91 10.49
CA LEU A 122 8.79 -13.81 11.94
C LEU A 122 8.63 -15.17 12.64
N ALA A 123 8.16 -16.18 11.93
CA ALA A 123 8.09 -17.55 12.45
C ALA A 123 9.43 -18.29 12.31
N GLY A 124 10.49 -17.63 11.84
CA GLY A 124 11.80 -18.21 11.58
C GLY A 124 11.90 -18.95 10.24
N SER A 125 10.86 -18.88 9.40
CA SER A 125 10.81 -19.52 8.09
C SER A 125 11.14 -18.52 7.00
N PHE A 126 12.44 -18.24 6.81
CA PHE A 126 12.92 -17.41 5.71
C PHE A 126 14.15 -18.01 5.02
N SER A 127 14.37 -17.54 3.81
CA SER A 127 15.56 -17.76 2.98
C SER A 127 15.91 -16.46 2.26
N ASP A 128 17.12 -16.35 1.71
CA ASP A 128 17.53 -15.18 0.91
C ASP A 128 16.55 -14.90 -0.23
N PHE A 129 16.01 -15.94 -0.87
CA PHE A 129 15.03 -15.79 -1.93
C PHE A 129 13.72 -15.17 -1.44
N THR A 130 13.18 -15.63 -0.31
CA THR A 130 11.91 -15.10 0.23
C THR A 130 12.08 -13.65 0.71
N LEU A 131 13.23 -13.30 1.29
CA LEU A 131 13.52 -11.93 1.71
C LEU A 131 13.67 -10.99 0.52
N MET A 132 14.41 -11.41 -0.51
CA MET A 132 14.51 -10.67 -1.76
C MET A 132 13.14 -10.51 -2.45
N LEU A 133 12.30 -11.54 -2.43
CA LEU A 133 10.93 -11.48 -2.97
C LEU A 133 10.06 -10.48 -2.20
N THR A 134 10.18 -10.43 -0.87
CA THR A 134 9.48 -9.44 -0.01
C THR A 134 9.86 -8.02 -0.42
N ASN A 135 11.16 -7.75 -0.52
CA ASN A 135 11.69 -6.45 -0.96
C ASN A 135 11.20 -6.07 -2.38
N TRP A 136 11.24 -7.01 -3.33
CA TRP A 136 10.74 -6.75 -4.69
C TRP A 136 9.24 -6.49 -4.74
N CYS A 137 8.44 -7.23 -3.97
CA CYS A 137 7.01 -6.97 -3.83
C CYS A 137 6.76 -5.58 -3.22
N ALA A 138 7.51 -5.20 -2.18
CA ALA A 138 7.43 -3.89 -1.55
C ALA A 138 7.81 -2.76 -2.54
N GLY A 139 8.95 -2.87 -3.22
CA GLY A 139 9.39 -1.89 -4.20
C GLY A 139 8.39 -1.73 -5.36
N ALA A 140 7.89 -2.85 -5.91
CA ALA A 140 6.92 -2.83 -6.99
C ALA A 140 5.56 -2.28 -6.55
N LYS A 141 5.06 -2.64 -5.35
CA LYS A 141 3.77 -2.14 -4.84
C LYS A 141 3.83 -0.62 -4.64
N PHE A 142 4.89 -0.10 -4.02
CA PHE A 142 5.03 1.35 -3.80
C PHE A 142 5.18 2.12 -5.11
N LEU A 143 6.01 1.65 -6.04
CA LEU A 143 6.20 2.33 -7.33
C LEU A 143 4.89 2.39 -8.13
N LEU A 144 4.16 1.28 -8.19
CA LEU A 144 2.90 1.23 -8.92
C LEU A 144 1.82 2.08 -8.26
N LEU A 145 1.71 2.03 -6.92
CA LEU A 145 0.79 2.86 -6.16
C LEU A 145 1.12 4.36 -6.31
N LEU A 146 2.40 4.73 -6.34
CA LEU A 146 2.84 6.11 -6.59
C LEU A 146 2.34 6.62 -7.94
N VAL A 147 2.45 5.81 -9.01
CA VAL A 147 1.92 6.20 -10.34
C VAL A 147 0.40 6.39 -10.31
N VAL A 148 -0.34 5.56 -9.58
CA VAL A 148 -1.79 5.71 -9.38
C VAL A 148 -2.12 7.01 -8.65
N ILE A 149 -1.38 7.32 -7.57
CA ILE A 149 -1.55 8.55 -6.80
C ILE A 149 -1.28 9.78 -7.67
N LEU A 150 -0.16 9.79 -8.41
CA LEU A 150 0.19 10.89 -9.32
C LEU A 150 -0.90 11.13 -10.36
N TYR A 151 -1.45 10.06 -10.96
CA TYR A 151 -2.56 10.16 -11.89
C TYR A 151 -3.79 10.81 -11.25
N ILE A 152 -4.18 10.38 -10.05
CA ILE A 152 -5.34 10.96 -9.32
C ILE A 152 -5.10 12.43 -9.03
N VAL A 153 -3.93 12.79 -8.49
CA VAL A 153 -3.59 14.18 -8.13
C VAL A 153 -3.64 15.10 -9.36
N ILE A 154 -3.03 14.68 -10.49
CA ILE A 154 -3.07 15.44 -11.75
C ILE A 154 -4.50 15.59 -12.27
N SER A 155 -5.39 14.63 -11.99
CA SER A 155 -6.78 14.65 -12.45
C SER A 155 -7.69 15.56 -11.62
N ILE A 156 -7.35 15.88 -10.36
CA ILE A 156 -8.21 16.67 -9.45
C ILE A 156 -8.68 17.99 -10.07
N PRO A 157 -7.82 18.86 -10.65
CA PRO A 157 -8.27 20.12 -11.24
C PRO A 157 -9.32 19.93 -12.34
N PHE A 158 -9.18 18.87 -13.15
CA PHE A 158 -10.05 18.59 -14.30
C PHE A 158 -11.44 18.10 -13.89
N ILE A 159 -11.57 17.48 -12.71
CA ILE A 159 -12.88 17.10 -12.14
C ILE A 159 -13.73 18.34 -11.86
N PHE A 160 -13.12 19.42 -11.38
CA PHE A 160 -13.83 20.68 -11.12
C PHE A 160 -14.27 21.38 -12.41
N PHE A 161 -13.45 21.35 -13.46
CA PHE A 161 -13.81 21.91 -14.77
C PHE A 161 -14.91 21.10 -15.48
N TYR A 162 -14.98 19.79 -15.27
CA TYR A 162 -16.02 18.94 -15.86
C TYR A 162 -17.42 19.24 -15.32
N LYS A 163 -17.55 19.57 -14.02
CA LYS A 163 -18.85 19.88 -13.40
C LYS A 163 -19.47 21.23 -13.80
N ASN A 164 -18.68 22.12 -14.39
CA ASN A 164 -19.10 23.47 -14.79
C ASN A 164 -19.50 23.56 -16.28
N LYS A 165 -19.67 22.44 -16.96
CA LYS A 165 -20.27 22.32 -18.29
C LYS A 165 -21.54 21.50 -18.20
#